data_AF-A0AAE5LVH6-F1
#
_entry.id   AF-A0AAE5LVH6-F1
#
_cell.length_a   1.000
_cell.length_b   1.000
_cell.length_c   1.000
_cell.angle_alpha   90.00
_cell.angle_beta   90.00
_cell.angle_gamma   90.00
#
_symmetry.space_group_name_H-M   'P 1'
#
loop_
_entity.id
_entity.type
_entity.pdbx_description
1 polymer ?
#
loop_
_entity_poly.entity_id
_entity_poly.type
_entity_poly.pdbx_seq_one_letter_code
_entity_poly.pdbx_strand_id
1 'polypeptide(L)'
;MPPTERDHVTAVFASLQSDYQQRQSINRNLTKDGSEIMCEWHNHALTNAEGDRIAIYSHVYDITDNLENKRQLEGLVDRLPGIVYRHQNEPGWPLAFVKGSCVELTGYTSEELADEVLLAEEIIHPDDRTYVQTETKQSLAEHQSYNLTYRIRMKSGVTKWIWECGGKVTLSNGDTVLEGFLISVDTVDLDRLSQFS
;
A
#
# COMPACT_ATOMS: atom_id res chain seq x y z
N MET A 1 4.90 12.75 -28.64
CA MET A 1 4.83 13.32 -27.27
C MET A 1 3.82 14.46 -27.24
N PRO A 2 2.93 14.52 -26.24
CA PRO A 2 1.97 15.61 -26.05
C PRO A 2 2.65 16.99 -25.88
N PRO A 3 1.99 18.10 -26.26
CA PRO A 3 2.54 19.44 -26.07
C PRO A 3 2.86 19.79 -24.60
N THR A 4 2.08 19.25 -23.66
CA THR A 4 2.22 19.46 -22.21
C THR A 4 3.52 18.89 -21.63
N GLU A 5 4.15 17.94 -22.32
CA GLU A 5 5.36 17.24 -21.86
C GLU A 5 6.66 17.85 -22.41
N ARG A 6 6.57 18.83 -23.32
CA ARG A 6 7.74 19.38 -24.03
C ARG A 6 8.75 20.06 -23.11
N ASP A 7 8.27 20.84 -22.16
CA ASP A 7 9.13 21.58 -21.22
C ASP A 7 9.82 20.62 -20.26
N HIS A 8 9.08 19.62 -19.75
CA HIS A 8 9.62 18.58 -18.88
C HIS A 8 10.72 17.78 -19.59
N VAL A 9 10.47 17.28 -20.79
CA VAL A 9 11.46 16.47 -21.53
C VAL A 9 12.67 17.31 -21.91
N THR A 10 12.49 18.58 -22.26
CA THR A 10 13.61 19.51 -22.54
C THR A 10 14.47 19.71 -21.29
N ALA A 11 13.86 19.86 -20.11
CA ALA A 11 14.58 19.93 -18.84
C ALA A 11 15.34 18.64 -18.53
N VAL A 12 14.73 17.47 -18.78
CA VAL A 12 15.41 16.16 -18.63
C VAL A 12 16.65 16.11 -19.52
N PHE A 13 16.53 16.42 -20.82
CA PHE A 13 17.67 16.44 -21.75
C PHE A 13 18.76 17.45 -21.37
N ALA A 14 18.40 18.66 -20.94
CA ALA A 14 19.37 19.67 -20.50
C ALA A 14 20.12 19.21 -19.26
N SER A 15 19.45 18.51 -18.37
CA SER A 15 20.02 18.06 -17.10
C SER A 15 20.93 16.83 -17.20
N LEU A 16 20.85 16.08 -18.31
CA LEU A 16 21.82 15.04 -18.67
C LEU A 16 23.20 15.63 -19.03
N GLN A 17 23.35 16.96 -19.05
CA GLN A 17 24.62 17.66 -19.34
C GLN A 17 25.46 17.94 -18.10
N SER A 18 24.88 17.97 -16.90
CA SER A 18 25.54 18.50 -15.70
C SER A 18 25.90 17.45 -14.64
N ASP A 19 25.34 16.23 -14.69
CA ASP A 19 25.60 15.17 -13.71
C ASP A 19 25.63 13.79 -14.35
N TYR A 20 26.69 13.03 -14.06
CA TYR A 20 27.00 11.69 -14.61
C TYR A 20 26.17 10.54 -14.00
N GLN A 21 25.13 10.84 -13.23
CA GLN A 21 24.30 9.84 -12.54
C GLN A 21 22.87 9.87 -13.11
N GLN A 22 22.56 8.80 -13.85
CA GLN A 22 21.27 8.31 -14.37
C GLN A 22 20.00 9.06 -13.93
N ARG A 23 19.17 9.52 -14.89
CA ARG A 23 17.84 10.12 -14.65
C ARG A 23 16.76 9.27 -15.29
N GLN A 24 16.11 8.45 -14.47
CA GLN A 24 14.83 7.87 -14.81
C GLN A 24 13.79 9.00 -14.94
N SER A 25 12.95 8.94 -15.96
CA SER A 25 11.92 9.93 -16.24
C SER A 25 10.62 9.22 -16.58
N ILE A 26 9.50 9.69 -16.04
CA ILE A 26 8.18 9.17 -16.40
C ILE A 26 7.41 10.31 -17.07
N ASN A 27 7.00 10.10 -18.32
CA ASN A 27 6.24 11.09 -19.06
C ASN A 27 5.25 10.46 -20.05
N ARG A 28 4.23 11.23 -20.43
CA ARG A 28 3.23 10.82 -21.40
C ARG A 28 3.81 10.82 -22.81
N ASN A 29 3.47 9.80 -23.59
CA ASN A 29 3.87 9.63 -24.98
C ASN A 29 2.66 9.33 -25.84
N LEU A 30 2.71 9.77 -27.09
CA LEU A 30 1.66 9.50 -28.07
C LEU A 30 2.17 8.42 -29.01
N THR A 31 1.41 7.35 -29.17
CA THR A 31 1.71 6.30 -30.14
C THR A 31 1.37 6.76 -31.56
N LYS A 32 1.68 5.91 -32.56
CA LYS A 32 1.36 6.19 -33.97
C LYS A 32 -0.16 6.27 -34.22
N ASP A 33 -0.97 5.56 -33.45
CA ASP A 33 -2.43 5.55 -33.60
C ASP A 33 -3.12 6.69 -32.84
N GLY A 34 -2.37 7.49 -32.08
CA GLY A 34 -2.88 8.63 -31.32
C GLY A 34 -3.26 8.33 -29.87
N SER A 35 -3.14 7.08 -29.42
CA SER A 35 -3.29 6.74 -28.00
C SER A 35 -2.17 7.35 -27.15
N GLU A 36 -2.50 7.72 -25.91
CA GLU A 36 -1.55 8.22 -24.92
C GLU A 36 -1.13 7.06 -24.00
N ILE A 37 0.18 6.88 -23.86
CA ILE A 37 0.80 5.88 -22.99
C ILE A 37 1.75 6.55 -21.99
N MET A 38 1.85 5.98 -20.80
CA MET A 38 2.83 6.37 -19.79
C MET A 38 4.12 5.59 -20.05
N CYS A 39 5.22 6.31 -20.29
CA CYS A 39 6.51 5.67 -20.52
C CYS A 39 7.51 6.03 -19.42
N GLU A 40 8.22 5.02 -18.94
CA GLU A 40 9.41 5.17 -18.12
C GLU A 40 10.65 5.14 -19.01
N TRP A 41 11.48 6.17 -18.92
CA TRP A 41 12.66 6.41 -19.74
C TRP A 41 13.92 6.29 -18.90
N HIS A 42 14.82 5.40 -19.32
CA HIS A 42 16.15 5.23 -18.74
C HIS A 42 17.18 5.77 -19.74
N ASN A 43 17.71 6.96 -19.44
CA ASN A 43 18.68 7.63 -20.31
C ASN A 43 20.10 7.52 -19.76
N HIS A 44 21.04 7.19 -20.62
CA HIS A 44 22.47 7.11 -20.31
C HIS A 44 23.27 7.87 -21.37
N ALA A 45 24.08 8.85 -20.95
CA ALA A 45 24.99 9.54 -21.84
C ALA A 45 26.26 8.70 -22.03
N LEU A 46 26.58 8.35 -23.27
CA LEU A 46 27.84 7.72 -23.64
C LEU A 46 28.87 8.81 -23.93
N THR A 47 30.00 8.76 -23.24
CA THR A 47 31.09 9.72 -23.39
C THR A 47 32.37 9.05 -23.87
N ASN A 48 33.23 9.78 -24.57
CA ASN A 48 34.57 9.34 -24.90
C ASN A 48 35.48 9.39 -23.65
N ALA A 49 36.75 9.00 -23.81
CA ALA A 49 37.75 9.03 -22.73
C ALA A 49 38.11 10.44 -22.24
N GLU A 50 37.76 11.48 -23.00
CA GLU A 50 38.02 12.90 -22.71
C GLU A 50 36.81 13.56 -21.99
N GLY A 51 35.71 12.82 -21.82
CA GLY A 51 34.47 13.31 -21.21
C GLY A 51 33.48 13.94 -22.19
N ASP A 52 33.80 13.98 -23.49
CA ASP A 52 32.88 14.50 -24.51
C ASP A 52 31.80 13.46 -24.84
N ARG A 53 30.55 13.93 -24.92
CA ARG A 53 29.41 13.07 -25.24
C ARG A 53 29.45 12.61 -26.70
N ILE A 54 29.48 11.29 -26.89
CA ILE A 54 29.34 10.64 -28.19
C ILE A 54 27.86 10.46 -28.53
N ALA A 55 27.05 9.96 -27.59
CA ALA A 55 25.65 9.62 -27.83
C ALA A 55 24.83 9.61 -26.54
N ILE A 56 23.50 9.54 -26.69
CA ILE A 56 22.57 9.21 -25.60
C ILE A 56 21.94 7.87 -25.95
N TYR A 57 22.08 6.90 -25.06
CA TYR A 57 21.36 5.64 -25.11
C TYR A 57 20.11 5.76 -24.23
N SER A 58 18.96 5.39 -24.79
CA SER A 58 17.67 5.46 -24.10
C SER A 58 16.98 4.11 -24.16
N HIS A 59 16.53 3.61 -23.01
CA HIS A 59 15.60 2.50 -22.92
C HIS A 59 14.25 3.01 -22.45
N VAL A 60 13.16 2.51 -23.04
CA VAL A 60 11.79 2.98 -22.75
C VAL A 60 10.89 1.79 -22.44
N TYR A 61 10.18 1.87 -21.33
CA TYR A 61 9.17 0.89 -20.92
C TYR A 61 7.78 1.54 -20.94
N ASP A 62 6.81 0.88 -21.54
CA ASP A 62 5.41 1.23 -21.36
C ASP A 62 4.94 0.71 -19.99
N ILE A 63 4.51 1.64 -19.14
CA ILE A 63 4.04 1.35 -17.78
C ILE A 63 2.54 1.65 -17.62
N THR A 64 1.82 1.91 -18.71
CA THR A 64 0.40 2.29 -18.70
C THR A 64 -0.45 1.27 -17.97
N ASP A 65 -0.35 -0.01 -18.36
CA ASP A 65 -1.12 -1.09 -17.74
C ASP A 65 -0.76 -1.28 -16.25
N ASN A 66 0.52 -1.13 -15.89
CA ASN A 66 0.95 -1.23 -14.50
C ASN A 66 0.36 -0.12 -13.63
N LEU A 67 0.38 1.12 -14.13
CA LEU A 67 -0.20 2.27 -13.43
C LEU A 67 -1.72 2.17 -13.34
N GLU A 68 -2.40 1.75 -14.40
CA GLU A 68 -3.85 1.61 -14.39
C GLU A 68 -4.29 0.47 -13.45
N ASN A 69 -3.61 -0.68 -13.48
CA ASN A 69 -3.88 -1.78 -12.54
C ASN A 69 -3.66 -1.34 -11.10
N LYS A 70 -2.57 -0.62 -10.80
CA LYS A 70 -2.31 -0.07 -9.46
C LYS A 70 -3.42 0.89 -9.04
N ARG A 71 -3.80 1.83 -9.92
CA ARG A 71 -4.88 2.80 -9.67
C ARG A 71 -6.22 2.13 -9.42
N GLN A 72 -6.54 1.08 -10.20
CA GLN A 72 -7.77 0.31 -10.02
C GLN A 72 -7.80 -0.42 -8.68
N LEU A 73 -6.70 -1.07 -8.30
CA LEU A 73 -6.58 -1.75 -7.01
C LEU A 73 -6.68 -0.75 -5.84
N GLU A 74 -5.97 0.37 -5.91
CA GLU A 74 -6.06 1.43 -4.89
C GLU A 74 -7.48 1.98 -4.79
N GLY A 75 -8.12 2.27 -5.93
CA GLY A 75 -9.50 2.74 -5.94
C GLY A 75 -10.52 1.70 -5.46
N LEU A 76 -10.25 0.40 -5.56
CA LEU A 76 -11.09 -0.64 -4.96
C LEU A 76 -10.94 -0.64 -3.44
N VAL A 77 -9.70 -0.58 -2.93
CA VAL A 77 -9.40 -0.53 -1.50
C VAL A 77 -10.09 0.67 -0.82
N ASP A 78 -10.04 1.84 -1.45
CA ASP A 78 -10.64 3.07 -0.90
C ASP A 78 -12.17 3.03 -0.83
N ARG A 79 -12.82 2.10 -1.57
CA ARG A 79 -14.27 1.89 -1.57
C ARG A 79 -14.70 0.70 -0.73
N LEU A 80 -13.78 -0.02 -0.11
CA LEU A 80 -14.14 -1.11 0.81
C LEU A 80 -14.76 -0.52 2.08
N PRO A 81 -15.87 -1.11 2.58
CA PRO A 81 -16.47 -0.73 3.86
C PRO A 81 -15.65 -1.29 5.05
N GLY A 82 -14.34 -1.06 5.02
CA GLY A 82 -13.38 -1.65 5.93
C GLY A 82 -12.02 -0.99 5.85
N ILE A 83 -11.08 -1.54 6.61
CA ILE A 83 -9.70 -1.11 6.68
C ILE A 83 -8.82 -2.27 6.25
N VAL A 84 -7.88 -2.01 5.34
CA VAL A 84 -6.75 -2.90 5.08
C VAL A 84 -5.51 -2.34 5.77
N TYR A 85 -4.71 -3.23 6.33
CA TYR A 85 -3.50 -2.83 7.03
C TYR A 85 -2.35 -3.78 6.72
N ARG A 86 -1.14 -3.29 6.95
CA ARG A 86 0.07 -4.10 6.96
C ARG A 86 0.96 -3.69 8.12
N HIS A 87 1.39 -4.66 8.92
CA HIS A 87 2.47 -4.49 9.89
C HIS A 87 3.77 -5.11 9.37
N GLN A 88 4.89 -4.48 9.70
CA GLN A 88 6.20 -5.11 9.52
C GLN A 88 6.40 -6.19 10.57
N ASN A 89 7.14 -7.25 10.22
CA ASN A 89 7.49 -8.31 11.17
C ASN A 89 8.73 -7.92 11.99
N GLU A 90 8.60 -6.83 12.76
CA GLU A 90 9.62 -6.30 13.66
C GLU A 90 9.05 -6.18 15.09
N PRO A 91 9.88 -6.14 16.15
CA PRO A 91 9.40 -5.94 17.51
C PRO A 91 8.52 -4.70 17.63
N GLY A 92 7.32 -4.86 18.20
CA GLY A 92 6.33 -3.79 18.29
C GLY A 92 5.39 -3.69 17.08
N TRP A 93 5.58 -4.51 16.04
CA TRP A 93 4.71 -4.60 14.86
C TRP A 93 4.38 -3.22 14.27
N PRO A 94 5.37 -2.43 13.83
CA PRO A 94 5.09 -1.09 13.32
C PRO A 94 4.19 -1.17 12.09
N LEU A 95 3.22 -0.27 12.03
CA LEU A 95 2.27 -0.18 10.93
C LEU A 95 2.99 0.33 9.68
N ALA A 96 3.10 -0.51 8.65
CA ALA A 96 3.69 -0.14 7.37
C ALA A 96 2.74 0.71 6.54
N PHE A 97 1.46 0.36 6.53
CA PHE A 97 0.39 1.20 5.99
C PHE A 97 -0.96 0.79 6.56
N VAL A 98 -1.90 1.72 6.46
CA VAL A 98 -3.32 1.50 6.68
C VAL A 98 -4.11 2.29 5.64
N LYS A 99 -5.11 1.66 5.04
CA LYS A 99 -5.95 2.26 3.98
C LYS A 99 -7.41 1.82 4.14
N GLY A 100 -8.30 2.53 3.44
CA GLY A 100 -9.75 2.30 3.50
C GLY A 100 -10.45 3.25 4.46
N SER A 101 -11.60 2.82 4.97
CA SER A 101 -12.57 3.66 5.68
C SER A 101 -12.21 3.87 7.17
N CYS A 102 -11.00 4.38 7.43
CA CYS A 102 -10.42 4.52 8.77
C CYS A 102 -11.29 5.35 9.72
N VAL A 103 -11.59 6.59 9.32
CA VAL A 103 -12.37 7.54 10.15
C VAL A 103 -13.78 7.03 10.41
N GLU A 104 -14.42 6.40 9.43
CA GLU A 104 -15.77 5.87 9.57
C GLU A 104 -15.85 4.69 10.55
N LEU A 105 -14.83 3.82 10.49
CA LEU A 105 -14.81 2.58 11.26
C LEU A 105 -14.28 2.80 12.69
N THR A 106 -13.21 3.58 12.85
CA THR A 106 -12.53 3.78 14.16
C THR A 106 -12.69 5.20 14.72
N GLY A 107 -13.01 6.19 13.90
CA GLY A 107 -12.97 7.61 14.29
C GLY A 107 -11.58 8.24 14.24
N TYR A 108 -10.55 7.49 13.84
CA TYR A 108 -9.17 7.96 13.69
C TYR A 108 -8.78 8.05 12.22
N THR A 109 -7.92 9.01 11.89
CA THR A 109 -7.29 9.12 10.56
C THR A 109 -6.23 8.04 10.36
N SER A 110 -5.85 7.76 9.11
CA SER A 110 -4.77 6.82 8.79
C SER A 110 -3.44 7.21 9.45
N GLU A 111 -3.18 8.51 9.56
CA GLU A 111 -2.00 9.10 10.16
C GLU A 111 -2.00 8.87 11.68
N GLU A 112 -3.12 9.12 12.35
CA GLU A 112 -3.28 8.84 13.79
C GLU A 112 -3.12 7.33 14.08
N LEU A 113 -3.68 6.47 13.22
CA LEU A 113 -3.55 5.02 13.35
C LEU A 113 -2.11 4.54 13.13
N ALA A 114 -1.30 5.26 12.35
CA ALA A 114 0.10 4.93 12.06
C ALA A 114 1.08 5.45 13.12
N ASP A 115 0.83 6.63 13.66
CA ASP A 115 1.67 7.26 14.68
C ASP A 115 1.41 6.68 16.09
N GLU A 116 0.17 6.25 16.37
CA GLU A 116 -0.15 5.61 17.64
C GLU A 116 0.17 4.12 17.60
N VAL A 117 1.36 3.80 18.10
CA VAL A 117 2.06 2.51 18.09
C VAL A 117 1.28 1.31 18.65
N LEU A 118 0.03 1.43 19.13
CA LEU A 118 -0.72 0.29 19.69
C LEU A 118 -2.22 0.32 19.39
N LEU A 119 -2.58 0.18 18.09
CA LEU A 119 -3.94 -0.18 17.64
C LEU A 119 -4.55 -1.32 18.48
N ALA A 120 -3.76 -2.33 18.81
CA ALA A 120 -4.24 -3.50 19.56
C ALA A 120 -4.53 -3.22 21.04
N GLU A 121 -3.82 -2.28 21.68
CA GLU A 121 -4.02 -2.03 23.12
C GLU A 121 -4.99 -0.88 23.37
N GLU A 122 -5.03 0.16 22.55
CA GLU A 122 -5.90 1.31 22.83
C GLU A 122 -7.30 1.13 22.23
N ILE A 123 -7.36 0.68 20.97
CA ILE A 123 -8.61 0.59 20.20
C ILE A 123 -9.39 -0.69 20.54
N ILE A 124 -8.73 -1.83 20.75
CA ILE A 124 -9.44 -3.06 21.14
C ILE A 124 -10.06 -2.91 22.53
N HIS A 125 -11.32 -3.34 22.65
CA HIS A 125 -12.04 -3.35 23.91
C HIS A 125 -11.26 -4.17 24.96
N PRO A 126 -11.11 -3.70 26.24
CA PRO A 126 -10.22 -4.32 27.21
C PRO A 126 -10.48 -5.80 27.43
N ASP A 127 -11.76 -6.18 27.45
CA ASP A 127 -12.20 -7.56 27.64
C ASP A 127 -11.79 -8.50 26.50
N ASP A 128 -11.59 -7.95 25.29
CA ASP A 128 -11.31 -8.75 24.09
C ASP A 128 -9.81 -8.79 23.77
N ARG A 129 -8.98 -7.95 24.41
CA ARG A 129 -7.52 -7.86 24.15
C ARG A 129 -6.82 -9.20 24.30
N THR A 130 -7.08 -9.91 25.40
CA THR A 130 -6.43 -11.22 25.66
C THR A 130 -6.84 -12.26 24.62
N TYR A 131 -8.12 -12.27 24.22
CA TYR A 131 -8.62 -13.15 23.18
C TYR A 131 -7.92 -12.88 21.85
N VAL A 132 -7.95 -11.63 21.36
CA VAL A 132 -7.31 -11.25 20.09
C VAL A 132 -5.81 -11.55 20.08
N GLN A 133 -5.10 -11.20 21.16
CA GLN A 133 -3.67 -11.48 21.26
C GLN A 133 -3.34 -12.98 21.24
N THR A 134 -4.15 -13.80 21.91
CA THR A 134 -3.91 -15.24 22.01
C THR A 134 -4.18 -15.92 20.67
N GLU A 135 -5.34 -15.67 20.06
CA GLU A 135 -5.72 -16.28 18.78
C GLU A 135 -4.76 -15.86 17.67
N THR A 136 -4.44 -14.56 17.58
CA THR A 136 -3.49 -14.06 16.56
C THR A 136 -2.13 -14.74 16.71
N LYS A 137 -1.58 -14.83 17.93
CA LYS A 137 -0.29 -15.49 18.18
C LYS A 137 -0.34 -16.97 17.82
N GLN A 138 -1.44 -17.66 18.14
CA GLN A 138 -1.59 -19.08 17.83
C GLN A 138 -1.67 -19.31 16.31
N SER A 139 -2.56 -18.61 15.60
CA SER A 139 -2.70 -18.75 14.15
C SER A 139 -1.38 -18.45 13.42
N LEU A 140 -0.66 -17.41 13.84
CA LEU A 140 0.63 -17.06 13.25
C LEU A 140 1.72 -18.12 13.52
N ALA A 141 1.73 -18.74 14.71
CA ALA A 141 2.64 -19.84 15.01
C ALA A 141 2.34 -21.08 14.15
N GLU A 142 1.07 -21.35 13.88
CA GLU A 142 0.61 -22.46 13.05
C GLU A 142 0.70 -22.17 11.54
N HIS A 143 1.22 -21.01 11.13
CA HIS A 143 1.28 -20.56 9.73
C HIS A 143 -0.10 -20.52 9.05
N GLN A 144 -1.14 -20.26 9.84
CA GLN A 144 -2.51 -20.11 9.37
C GLN A 144 -2.94 -18.65 9.41
N SER A 145 -3.96 -18.32 8.62
CA SER A 145 -4.67 -17.05 8.75
C SER A 145 -5.50 -17.04 10.04
N TYR A 146 -5.56 -15.90 10.72
CA TYR A 146 -6.52 -15.68 11.81
C TYR A 146 -7.81 -15.11 11.24
N ASN A 147 -8.91 -15.44 11.92
CA ASN A 147 -10.25 -14.96 11.64
C ASN A 147 -10.91 -14.69 12.99
N LEU A 148 -11.11 -13.42 13.32
CA LEU A 148 -11.46 -12.96 14.65
C LEU A 148 -12.69 -12.07 14.59
N THR A 149 -13.48 -12.12 15.65
CA THR A 149 -14.58 -11.18 15.84
C THR A 149 -14.53 -10.62 17.25
N TYR A 150 -14.40 -9.30 17.38
CA TYR A 150 -14.17 -8.64 18.65
C TYR A 150 -14.66 -7.20 18.63
N ARG A 151 -14.66 -6.54 19.78
CA ARG A 151 -15.11 -5.15 19.91
C ARG A 151 -13.93 -4.18 19.86
N ILE A 152 -14.15 -3.06 19.17
CA ILE A 152 -13.28 -1.88 19.24
C ILE A 152 -13.99 -0.72 19.92
N ARG A 153 -13.22 0.22 20.48
CA ARG A 153 -13.67 1.52 20.95
C ARG A 153 -13.20 2.59 19.99
N MET A 154 -14.16 3.27 19.36
CA MET A 154 -13.90 4.40 18.48
C MET A 154 -13.34 5.58 19.27
N LYS A 155 -12.74 6.55 18.58
CA LYS A 155 -12.28 7.82 19.16
C LYS A 155 -13.37 8.59 19.93
N SER A 156 -14.63 8.43 19.50
CA SER A 156 -15.81 9.01 20.16
C SER A 156 -16.21 8.30 21.46
N GLY A 157 -15.62 7.14 21.77
CA GLY A 157 -16.00 6.26 22.88
C GLY A 157 -17.07 5.23 22.53
N VAL A 158 -17.62 5.25 21.31
CA VAL A 158 -18.61 4.26 20.85
C VAL A 158 -17.94 2.91 20.62
N THR A 159 -18.57 1.83 21.10
CA THR A 159 -18.11 0.46 20.85
C THR A 159 -18.73 -0.10 19.57
N LYS A 160 -17.92 -0.72 18.71
CA LYS A 160 -18.36 -1.43 17.49
C LYS A 160 -17.83 -2.85 17.47
N TRP A 161 -18.58 -3.76 16.85
CA TRP A 161 -18.10 -5.11 16.54
C TRP A 161 -17.34 -5.10 15.23
N ILE A 162 -16.19 -5.75 15.23
CA ILE A 162 -15.29 -5.88 14.10
C ILE A 162 -15.10 -7.34 13.79
N TRP A 163 -15.24 -7.68 12.52
CA TRP A 163 -14.70 -8.91 11.98
C TRP A 163 -13.37 -8.60 11.31
N GLU A 164 -12.36 -9.40 11.61
CA GLU A 164 -11.00 -9.25 11.10
C GLU A 164 -10.50 -10.59 10.56
N CYS A 165 -9.89 -10.55 9.39
CA CYS A 165 -9.11 -11.64 8.86
C CYS A 165 -7.72 -11.15 8.48
N GLY A 166 -6.70 -11.96 8.76
CA GLY A 166 -5.34 -11.62 8.38
C GLY A 166 -4.41 -12.81 8.50
N GLY A 167 -3.15 -12.58 8.15
CA GLY A 167 -2.15 -13.64 8.18
C GLY A 167 -0.77 -13.17 7.77
N LYS A 168 0.18 -14.09 7.88
CA LYS A 168 1.56 -13.85 7.50
C LYS A 168 1.70 -13.99 5.98
N VAL A 169 2.29 -12.96 5.35
CA VAL A 169 2.59 -12.94 3.92
C VAL A 169 4.11 -12.90 3.74
N THR A 170 4.62 -13.73 2.83
CA THR A 170 6.03 -13.71 2.42
C THR A 170 6.18 -12.85 1.17
N LEU A 171 6.97 -11.79 1.27
CA LEU A 171 7.27 -10.87 0.18
C LEU A 171 8.30 -11.48 -0.78
N SER A 172 8.41 -10.91 -1.98
CA SER A 172 9.33 -11.40 -3.03
C SER A 172 10.81 -11.33 -2.65
N ASN A 173 11.16 -10.46 -1.69
CA ASN A 173 12.52 -10.34 -1.15
C ASN A 173 12.82 -11.36 -0.04
N GLY A 174 11.85 -12.21 0.34
CA GLY A 174 11.96 -13.19 1.41
C GLY A 174 11.56 -12.68 2.79
N ASP A 175 11.30 -11.38 2.93
CA ASP A 175 10.80 -10.81 4.18
C ASP A 175 9.36 -11.26 4.42
N THR A 176 8.95 -11.21 5.69
CA THR A 176 7.60 -11.57 6.08
C THR A 176 6.92 -10.37 6.70
N VAL A 177 5.63 -10.21 6.39
CA VAL A 177 4.79 -9.13 6.90
C VAL A 177 3.48 -9.71 7.41
N LEU A 178 2.78 -8.95 8.23
CA LEU A 178 1.42 -9.26 8.66
C LEU A 178 0.47 -8.39 7.86
N GLU A 179 -0.47 -9.01 7.15
CA GLU A 179 -1.49 -8.29 6.38
C GLU A 179 -2.87 -8.72 6.84
N GLY A 180 -3.78 -7.76 6.93
CA GLY A 180 -5.14 -8.04 7.32
C GLY A 180 -6.13 -7.02 6.82
N PHE A 181 -7.39 -7.40 7.00
CA PHE A 181 -8.55 -6.62 6.63
C PHE A 181 -9.59 -6.74 7.73
N LEU A 182 -10.22 -5.63 8.07
CA LEU A 182 -11.26 -5.57 9.07
C LEU A 182 -12.46 -4.74 8.61
N ILE A 183 -13.66 -5.15 9.02
CA ILE A 183 -14.93 -4.48 8.72
C ILE A 183 -15.77 -4.37 9.98
N SER A 184 -16.66 -3.38 10.01
CA SER A 184 -17.74 -3.36 10.99
C SER A 184 -18.72 -4.47 10.66
N VAL A 185 -19.14 -5.21 11.68
CA VAL A 185 -20.21 -6.20 11.58
C VAL A 185 -21.30 -5.86 12.58
N ASP A 186 -22.55 -6.10 12.18
CA ASP A 186 -23.68 -5.92 13.09
C ASP A 186 -24.00 -7.23 13.81
N THR A 187 -24.83 -7.19 14.85
CA THR A 187 -25.20 -8.38 15.63
C THR A 187 -25.83 -9.49 14.81
N VAL A 188 -26.52 -9.15 13.70
CA VAL A 188 -27.09 -10.12 12.76
C VAL A 188 -26.00 -10.87 11.99
N ASP A 189 -24.87 -10.22 11.71
CA ASP A 189 -23.74 -10.84 11.02
C ASP A 189 -22.94 -11.76 11.96
N LEU A 190 -22.88 -11.44 13.25
CA LEU A 190 -22.23 -12.27 14.28
C LEU A 190 -22.85 -13.67 14.37
N ASP A 191 -24.19 -13.75 14.35
CA ASP A 191 -24.93 -15.02 14.40
C ASP A 191 -24.70 -15.89 13.16
N ARG A 192 -24.33 -15.29 12.03
CA ARG A 192 -24.02 -15.99 10.79
C ARG A 192 -22.56 -16.44 10.75
N LEU A 193 -21.63 -15.61 11.19
CA LEU A 193 -20.20 -15.94 11.22
C LEU A 193 -19.89 -17.07 12.21
N SER A 194 -20.60 -17.11 13.34
CA SER A 194 -20.50 -18.20 14.33
C SER A 194 -21.03 -19.56 13.85
N GLN A 195 -21.70 -19.63 12.70
CA GLN A 195 -22.15 -20.90 12.09
C GLN A 195 -21.12 -21.52 11.13
N PHE A 196 -20.04 -20.79 10.80
CA PHE A 196 -18.99 -21.23 9.87
C PHE A 196 -17.63 -21.50 10.54
N SER A 197 -17.53 -21.31 11.86
CA SER A 197 -16.40 -21.71 12.71
C SER A 197 -16.65 -23.07 13.36
#